data_AF-A0A377H7R2-F1
#
_entry.id   AF-A0A377H7R2-F1
#
_cell.length_a   1.000
_cell.length_b   1.000
_cell.length_c   1.000
_cell.angle_alpha   90.00
_cell.angle_beta   90.00
_cell.angle_gamma   90.00
#
_symmetry.space_group_name_H-M   'P 1'
#
loop_
_entity.id
_entity.type
_entity.pdbx_description
1 polymer ?
#
loop_
_entity_poly.entity_id
_entity_poly.type
_entity_poly.pdbx_seq_one_letter_code
_entity_poly.pdbx_strand_id
1 'polypeptide(L)' 'MQQVTKQDLVEQLAGVMTQVEYSIWLLNEDNPKDAARMVRLGMKDAAKVEQKLKLLTNH' A
#
# COMPACT_ATOMS: atom_id res chain seq x y z
N MET A 1 3.52 9.45 20.20
CA MET A 1 3.15 8.85 18.89
C MET A 1 1.63 8.90 18.79
N GLN A 2 1.07 9.40 17.69
CA GLN A 2 -0.38 9.29 17.47
C GLN A 2 -0.79 7.82 17.52
N GLN A 3 -1.84 7.52 18.27
CA GLN A 3 -2.38 6.17 18.39
C GLN A 3 -3.01 5.81 17.05
N VAL A 4 -2.41 4.87 16.32
CA VAL A 4 -2.92 4.42 15.02
C VAL A 4 -4.21 3.64 15.24
N THR A 5 -5.29 4.08 14.60
CA THR A 5 -6.61 3.45 14.70
C THR A 5 -6.78 2.34 13.66
N LYS A 6 -7.79 1.47 13.86
CA LYS A 6 -8.18 0.49 12.83
C LYS A 6 -8.57 1.18 11.52
N GLN A 7 -9.23 2.33 11.59
CA GLN A 7 -9.64 3.12 10.42
C GLN A 7 -8.43 3.64 9.64
N ASP A 8 -7.40 4.15 10.33
CA ASP A 8 -6.17 4.60 9.67
C ASP A 8 -5.49 3.48 8.89
N LEU A 9 -5.56 2.24 9.37
CA LEU A 9 -5.00 1.08 8.68
C LEU A 9 -5.83 0.67 7.47
N VAL A 10 -7.16 0.76 7.55
CA VAL A 10 -8.06 0.53 6.41
C VAL A 10 -7.75 1.54 5.30
N GLU A 11 -7.61 2.82 5.63
CA GLU A 11 -7.30 3.88 4.67
C GLU A 11 -5.91 3.69 4.03
N GLN A 12 -4.92 3.28 4.82
CA GLN A 12 -3.59 2.95 4.27
C GLN A 12 -3.63 1.73 3.34
N LEU A 13 -4.41 0.69 3.65
CA LEU A 13 -4.59 -0.46 2.75
C LEU A 13 -5.32 -0.07 1.47
N ALA A 14 -6.34 0.79 1.54
CA ALA A 14 -7.00 1.33 0.34
C ALA A 14 -6.02 2.10 -0.56
N GLY A 15 -5.10 2.87 0.05
CA GLY A 15 -4.00 3.51 -0.67
C GLY A 15 -3.07 2.52 -1.39
N VAL A 16 -2.71 1.42 -0.72
CA VAL A 16 -1.92 0.33 -1.33
C VAL A 16 -2.66 -0.27 -2.54
N MET A 17 -3.95 -0.57 -2.41
CA MET A 17 -4.73 -1.11 -3.53
C MET A 17 -4.75 -0.16 -4.72
N THR A 18 -4.98 1.14 -4.46
CA THR A 18 -4.97 2.17 -5.50
C THR A 18 -3.64 2.20 -6.26
N GLN A 19 -2.52 2.05 -5.56
CA GLN A 19 -1.19 2.01 -6.19
C GLN A 19 -1.01 0.77 -7.07
N VAL A 20 -1.53 -0.39 -6.65
CA VAL A 20 -1.51 -1.63 -7.43
C VAL A 20 -2.43 -1.51 -8.65
N GLU A 21 -3.66 -1.02 -8.49
CA GLU A 21 -4.59 -0.78 -9.60
C GLU A 21 -4.01 0.17 -10.64
N TYR A 22 -3.39 1.28 -10.20
CA TYR A 22 -2.74 2.22 -11.10
C TYR A 22 -1.54 1.59 -11.84
N SER A 23 -0.82 0.67 -11.20
CA SER A 23 0.24 -0.08 -11.88
C SER A 23 -0.28 -0.98 -13.00
N ILE A 24 -1.45 -1.59 -12.82
CA ILE A 24 -2.11 -2.40 -13.85
C ILE A 24 -2.55 -1.51 -15.01
N TRP A 25 -3.15 -0.36 -14.71
CA TRP A 25 -3.53 0.62 -15.74
C TRP A 25 -2.30 1.08 -16.55
N LEU A 26 -1.20 1.47 -15.88
CA LEU A 26 0.04 1.86 -16.56
C LEU A 26 0.64 0.75 -17.42
N LEU A 27 0.50 -0.51 -17.00
CA LEU A 27 0.96 -1.65 -17.79
C LEU A 27 0.11 -1.84 -19.06
N ASN A 28 -1.20 -1.63 -18.98
CA ASN A 28 -2.10 -1.66 -20.14
C ASN A 28 -1.84 -0.51 -21.13
N GLU A 29 -1.30 0.61 -20.65
CA GLU A 29 -0.88 1.77 -21.46
C GLU A 29 0.57 1.64 -21.98
N ASP A 30 1.14 0.43 -21.99
CA ASP A 30 2.52 0.14 -22.42
C ASP A 30 3.59 0.99 -21.71
N ASN A 31 3.35 1.38 -20.45
CA ASN A 31 4.31 2.10 -19.60
C ASN A 31 4.84 1.22 -18.44
N PRO A 32 5.68 0.20 -18.73
CA PRO A 32 6.14 -0.76 -17.73
C PRO A 32 7.06 -0.14 -16.68
N LYS A 33 7.77 0.95 -17.01
CA LYS A 33 8.69 1.62 -16.08
C LYS A 33 7.91 2.29 -14.94
N ASP A 34 6.85 3.02 -15.27
CA ASP A 34 6.00 3.63 -14.25
C ASP A 34 5.14 2.59 -13.53
N ALA A 35 4.66 1.56 -14.23
CA ALA A 35 3.97 0.43 -13.59
C ALA A 35 4.85 -0.21 -12.49
N ALA A 36 6.11 -0.55 -12.82
CA ALA A 36 7.04 -1.11 -11.84
C ALA A 36 7.32 -0.17 -10.66
N ARG A 37 7.37 1.15 -10.90
CA ARG A 37 7.51 2.15 -9.84
C ARG A 37 6.30 2.14 -8.90
N MET A 38 5.09 2.05 -9.44
CA MET A 38 3.85 2.02 -8.66
C MET A 38 3.71 0.72 -7.85
N VAL A 39 4.06 -0.44 -8.44
CA VAL A 39 4.13 -1.70 -7.69
C VAL A 39 5.07 -1.58 -6.50
N ARG A 40 6.28 -1.02 -6.71
CA ARG A 40 7.26 -0.86 -5.63
C ARG A 40 6.76 0.06 -4.51
N LEU A 41 6.04 1.13 -4.86
CA LEU A 41 5.41 2.01 -3.88
C LEU A 41 4.34 1.26 -3.07
N GLY A 42 3.46 0.53 -3.76
CA GLY A 42 2.44 -0.34 -3.17
C GLY A 42 3.00 -1.30 -2.15
N MET A 43 4.04 -2.03 -2.52
CA MET A 43 4.67 -3.01 -1.64
C MET A 43 5.36 -2.36 -0.44
N LYS A 44 6.02 -1.21 -0.63
CA LYS A 44 6.64 -0.47 0.47
C LYS A 44 5.61 -0.01 1.50
N ASP A 45 4.47 0.50 1.04
CA ASP A 45 3.41 0.96 1.93
C ASP A 45 2.67 -0.22 2.57
N ALA A 46 2.44 -1.32 1.84
CA ALA A 46 1.91 -2.56 2.39
C ALA A 46 2.77 -3.10 3.55
N ALA A 47 4.10 -3.11 3.39
CA ALA A 47 5.01 -3.55 4.44
C ALA A 47 4.92 -2.69 5.71
N LYS A 48 4.70 -1.37 5.58
CA LYS A 48 4.47 -0.49 6.75
C LYS A 48 3.15 -0.82 7.44
N VAL A 49 2.09 -1.08 6.67
CA VAL A 49 0.79 -1.47 7.25
C VAL A 49 0.89 -2.81 7.96
N GLU A 50 1.58 -3.79 7.38
CA GLU A 50 1.84 -5.08 8.01
C GLU A 50 2.55 -4.92 9.37
N GLN A 51 3.57 -4.07 9.45
CA GLN A 51 4.26 -3.77 10.71
C GLN A 51 3.30 -3.19 11.77
N LYS A 52 2.43 -2.25 11.37
CA LYS A 52 1.44 -1.67 12.29
C LYS A 52 0.40 -2.69 12.74
N LEU A 53 -0.03 -3.59 11.86
CA LEU A 53 -0.94 -4.68 12.19
C LEU A 53 -0.31 -5.64 13.21
N LYS A 54 0.96 -6.02 13.03
CA LYS A 54 1.69 -6.87 14.01
C LYS A 54 1.75 -6.25 15.40
N LEU A 55 1.90 -4.93 15.49
CA LEU A 55 1.87 -4.22 16.77
C LEU A 55 0.48 -4.30 17.43
N LEU A 56 -0.61 -4.24 16.65
CA LEU A 56 -1.97 -4.39 17.18
C LEU A 56 -2.29 -5.82 17.64
N THR A 57 -1.71 -6.84 17.00
CA THR A 57 -1.97 -8.26 17.36
C THR A 57 -1.14 -8.74 18.55
N ASN A 58 -0.06 -8.04 18.90
CA ASN A 58 0.78 -8.36 20.05
C ASN A 58 0.34 -7.63 21.34
N HIS A 59 -0.84 -7.00 21.33
CA HIS A 59 -1.47 -6.31 22.46
C HIS A 59 -2.76 -7.01 22.89
#